data_AF-A0A937LGE6-F1
#
_entry.id   AF-A0A937LGE6-F1
#
_cell.length_a   1.000
_cell.length_b   1.000
_cell.length_c   1.000
_cell.angle_alpha   90.00
_cell.angle_beta   90.00
_cell.angle_gamma   90.00
#
_symmetry.space_group_name_H-M   'P 1'
#
loop_
_entity.id
_entity.type
_entity.pdbx_description
1 polymer ?
#
loop_
_entity_poly.entity_id
_entity_poly.type
_entity_poly.pdbx_seq_one_letter_code
_entity_poly.pdbx_strand_id
1 'polypeptide(L)'
;NDLYILDMRLTQDIVLQIQRDTLQANRTTLLNRVDALGVAEPTVQQQGSNRIVVELPGVQDPAQAIRILQRIATLEFHLEAELGAPRSSYENYQTPDGLLVDVDNDVILQGDRISSVRSTLDQNGMPQVQINLDAQGGNQINRVTRENVGRNMDILLIETKSRTITSLDEDGNEVEEVEFYEEKRLISHATIRTALPRTFVITGLTAREANDLSLLISSGSLAAPMTIVEQSVIGPSMGRENLEAGFRGVQIASALVVLFMFAYYRLFGLAANAALIMNILLIFSVMSLIGATLTLPGIVGIVLTVGMAVDANVLIFTRIREELGNGISPQQAIDAGYNRAFTTILDANLTTFLVAVVLFTIGTGPVKGFAVTLMIGIATSMFTAIVGTRAIVNLIYGGRTVRALSIGNYAKAAPASS
;
A
#
# COMPACT_ATOMS: atom_id res chain seq x y z
N ASN A 1 35.45 -24.18 -42.20
CA ASN A 1 35.46 -23.55 -40.86
C ASN A 1 34.13 -23.86 -40.22
N ASP A 2 34.07 -24.98 -39.49
CA ASP A 2 32.87 -25.37 -38.76
C ASP A 2 32.85 -24.60 -37.44
N LEU A 3 31.91 -23.66 -37.33
CA LEU A 3 31.69 -22.87 -36.13
C LEU A 3 30.90 -23.74 -35.14
N TYR A 4 31.56 -24.20 -34.07
CA TYR A 4 30.87 -24.87 -32.98
C TYR A 4 30.26 -23.82 -32.06
N ILE A 5 28.94 -23.78 -31.98
CA ILE A 5 28.20 -22.91 -31.07
C ILE A 5 27.92 -23.69 -29.80
N LEU A 6 28.49 -23.23 -28.68
CA LEU A 6 28.18 -23.74 -27.35
C LEU A 6 26.99 -22.95 -26.80
N ASP A 7 25.80 -23.57 -26.77
CA ASP A 7 24.60 -22.97 -26.18
C ASP A 7 24.44 -23.47 -24.74
N MET A 8 24.74 -22.59 -23.77
CA MET A 8 24.54 -22.85 -22.35
C MET A 8 23.28 -22.12 -21.89
N ARG A 9 22.26 -22.88 -21.48
CA ARG A 9 21.00 -22.32 -20.95
C ARG A 9 20.82 -22.70 -19.49
N LEU A 10 20.32 -21.76 -18.71
CA LEU A 10 19.87 -22.04 -17.35
C LEU A 10 18.61 -22.92 -17.39
N THR A 11 18.53 -23.90 -16.49
CA THR A 11 17.30 -24.67 -16.30
C THR A 11 16.18 -23.76 -15.79
N GLN A 12 14.92 -24.06 -16.16
CA GLN A 12 13.76 -23.25 -15.75
C GLN A 12 13.63 -23.13 -14.23
N ASP A 13 13.98 -24.18 -13.48
CA ASP A 13 13.92 -24.16 -12.01
C ASP A 13 14.90 -23.15 -11.42
N ILE A 14 16.13 -23.09 -11.94
CA ILE A 14 17.14 -22.12 -11.50
C ILE A 14 16.70 -20.69 -11.85
N VAL A 15 16.12 -20.48 -13.04
CA VAL A 15 15.61 -19.15 -13.43
C VAL A 15 14.51 -18.69 -12.47
N LEU A 16 13.55 -19.57 -12.15
CA LEU A 16 12.48 -19.26 -11.21
C LEU A 16 13.00 -19.01 -9.80
N GLN A 17 14.03 -19.73 -9.36
CA GLN A 17 14.67 -19.51 -8.07
C GLN A 17 15.36 -18.14 -8.02
N ILE A 18 16.19 -17.82 -9.02
CA ILE A 18 16.87 -16.51 -9.13
C ILE A 18 15.83 -15.38 -9.12
N GLN A 19 14.74 -15.50 -9.88
CA GLN A 19 13.66 -14.52 -9.88
C GLN A 19 13.04 -14.31 -8.50
N ARG A 20 12.72 -15.38 -7.77
CA ARG A 20 12.14 -15.27 -6.42
C ARG A 20 13.11 -14.63 -5.43
N ASP A 21 14.36 -15.08 -5.44
CA ASP A 21 15.40 -14.58 -4.54
C ASP A 21 15.68 -13.09 -4.81
N THR A 22 15.73 -12.71 -6.09
CA THR A 22 15.90 -11.32 -6.53
C THR A 22 14.72 -10.45 -6.11
N LEU A 23 13.49 -10.94 -6.26
CA LEU A 23 12.29 -10.20 -5.89
C LEU A 23 12.22 -10.01 -4.37
N GLN A 24 12.56 -11.04 -3.58
CA GLN A 24 12.62 -10.95 -2.13
C GLN A 24 13.72 -9.99 -1.64
N ALA A 25 14.89 -10.01 -2.28
CA ALA A 25 15.97 -9.07 -2.00
C ALA A 25 15.53 -7.63 -2.30
N ASN A 26 15.04 -7.36 -3.52
CA ASN A 26 14.55 -6.04 -3.93
C ASN A 26 13.41 -5.55 -3.04
N ARG A 27 12.50 -6.43 -2.60
CA ARG A 27 11.43 -6.09 -1.66
C ARG A 27 12.00 -5.59 -0.33
N THR A 28 13.02 -6.25 0.18
CA THR A 28 13.68 -5.87 1.45
C THR A 28 14.39 -4.52 1.31
N THR A 29 15.13 -4.33 0.20
CA THR A 29 15.77 -3.05 -0.14
C THR A 29 14.73 -1.93 -0.25
N LEU A 30 13.63 -2.14 -0.99
CA LEU A 30 12.56 -1.15 -1.12
C LEU A 30 11.92 -0.82 0.23
N LEU A 31 11.67 -1.81 1.08
CA LEU A 31 11.15 -1.55 2.43
C LEU A 31 12.07 -0.61 3.21
N ASN A 32 13.37 -0.89 3.24
CA ASN A 32 14.36 -0.04 3.91
C ASN A 32 14.41 1.38 3.31
N ARG A 33 14.31 1.52 1.98
CA ARG A 33 14.25 2.82 1.29
C ARG A 33 13.02 3.61 1.72
N VAL A 34 11.89 2.94 1.78
CA VAL A 34 10.63 3.57 2.13
C VAL A 34 10.62 4.02 3.59
N ASP A 35 11.14 3.20 4.50
CA ASP A 35 11.30 3.59 5.92
C ASP A 35 12.19 4.83 6.07
N ALA A 36 13.24 4.94 5.24
CA ALA A 36 14.13 6.10 5.23
C ALA A 36 13.47 7.39 4.68
N LEU A 37 12.38 7.29 3.92
CA LEU A 37 11.58 8.45 3.50
C LEU A 37 10.76 9.04 4.65
N GLY A 38 10.65 8.35 5.79
CA GLY A 38 9.91 8.85 6.97
C GLY A 38 8.40 8.88 6.79
N VAL A 39 7.86 8.06 5.89
CA VAL A 39 6.40 7.93 5.67
C VAL A 39 5.76 7.09 6.77
N ALA A 40 4.52 7.43 7.14
CA ALA A 40 3.80 6.71 8.18
C ALA A 40 3.08 5.50 7.59
N GLU A 41 3.48 4.28 7.94
CA GLU A 41 2.83 3.02 7.52
C GLU A 41 2.91 2.70 6.00
N PRO A 42 4.11 2.62 5.42
CA PRO A 42 4.25 2.19 4.03
C PRO A 42 3.87 0.73 3.84
N THR A 43 3.33 0.40 2.66
CA THR A 43 3.11 -0.99 2.26
C THR A 43 4.05 -1.35 1.11
N VAL A 44 4.80 -2.45 1.29
CA VAL A 44 5.69 -3.00 0.25
C VAL A 44 5.38 -4.49 0.10
N GLN A 45 4.66 -4.83 -0.96
CA GLN A 45 4.10 -6.16 -1.19
C GLN A 45 4.48 -6.69 -2.57
N GLN A 46 4.78 -7.99 -2.64
CA GLN A 46 4.94 -8.67 -3.92
C GLN A 46 3.57 -8.83 -4.58
N GLN A 47 3.49 -8.51 -5.87
CA GLN A 47 2.31 -8.75 -6.70
C GLN A 47 2.70 -9.68 -7.85
N GLY A 48 2.23 -10.92 -7.81
CA GLY A 48 2.58 -11.93 -8.82
C GLY A 48 4.06 -12.34 -8.76
N SER A 49 4.61 -12.82 -9.88
CA SER A 49 5.97 -13.36 -9.95
C SER A 49 7.06 -12.33 -10.24
N ASN A 50 6.71 -11.13 -10.71
CA ASN A 50 7.67 -10.15 -11.22
C ASN A 50 7.36 -8.68 -10.86
N ARG A 51 6.43 -8.40 -9.94
CA ARG A 51 6.09 -7.04 -9.54
C ARG A 51 6.13 -6.86 -8.03
N ILE A 52 6.42 -5.62 -7.64
CA ILE A 52 6.35 -5.16 -6.25
C ILE A 52 5.47 -3.91 -6.26
N VAL A 53 4.44 -3.91 -5.42
CA VAL A 53 3.57 -2.77 -5.17
C VAL A 53 4.10 -2.03 -3.95
N VAL A 54 4.31 -0.73 -4.11
CA VAL A 54 4.74 0.18 -3.05
C VAL A 54 3.67 1.25 -2.87
N GLU A 55 3.06 1.34 -1.70
CA GLU A 55 2.12 2.41 -1.35
C GLU A 55 2.75 3.33 -0.31
N LEU A 56 2.79 4.62 -0.64
CA LEU A 56 3.42 5.64 0.19
C LEU A 56 2.37 6.66 0.67
N PRO A 57 1.76 6.44 1.84
CA PRO A 57 0.80 7.39 2.40
C PRO A 57 1.50 8.69 2.84
N GLY A 58 0.88 9.83 2.54
CA GLY A 58 1.31 11.13 3.07
C GLY A 58 2.59 11.72 2.47
N VAL A 59 3.10 11.17 1.36
CA VAL A 59 4.25 11.74 0.65
C VAL A 59 3.91 13.11 0.06
N GLN A 60 4.72 14.11 0.39
CA GLN A 60 4.54 15.49 -0.13
C GLN A 60 5.09 15.66 -1.54
N ASP A 61 6.25 15.07 -1.85
CA ASP A 61 6.86 15.06 -3.19
C ASP A 61 6.98 13.62 -3.73
N PRO A 62 5.95 13.17 -4.48
CA PRO A 62 5.96 11.84 -5.11
C PRO A 62 7.13 11.66 -6.08
N ALA A 63 7.55 12.72 -6.78
CA ALA A 63 8.64 12.64 -7.74
C ALA A 63 9.98 12.41 -7.02
N GLN A 64 10.20 13.05 -5.87
CA GLN A 64 11.37 12.77 -5.03
C GLN A 64 11.36 11.34 -4.51
N ALA A 65 10.23 10.87 -3.99
CA ALA A 65 10.10 9.49 -3.51
C ALA A 65 10.41 8.48 -4.62
N ILE A 66 9.83 8.65 -5.82
CA ILE A 66 10.08 7.81 -6.99
C ILE A 66 11.57 7.79 -7.34
N ARG A 67 12.22 8.97 -7.41
CA ARG A 67 13.66 9.06 -7.70
C ARG A 67 14.51 8.27 -6.70
N ILE A 68 14.17 8.32 -5.41
CA ILE A 68 14.91 7.59 -4.37
C ILE A 68 14.66 6.08 -4.47
N LEU A 69 13.43 5.66 -4.73
CA LEU A 69 13.08 4.24 -4.83
C LEU A 69 13.69 3.58 -6.08
N GLN A 70 13.76 4.28 -7.20
CA GLN A 70 14.28 3.74 -8.46
C GLN A 70 15.81 3.76 -8.57
N ARG A 71 16.50 4.71 -7.93
CA ARG A 71 17.95 4.87 -8.12
C ARG A 71 18.71 3.68 -7.56
N ILE A 72 19.44 2.98 -8.41
CA ILE A 72 20.37 1.93 -8.02
C ILE A 72 21.71 2.60 -7.94
N ALA A 73 22.26 2.69 -6.73
CA ALA A 73 23.56 3.27 -6.52
C ALA A 73 24.37 2.35 -5.62
N THR A 74 25.61 2.10 -5.99
CA THR A 74 26.61 1.46 -5.13
C THR A 74 27.85 2.33 -5.04
N LEU A 75 28.64 2.12 -3.99
CA LEU A 75 29.95 2.72 -3.88
C LEU A 75 31.03 1.69 -4.21
N GLU A 76 32.06 2.15 -4.90
CA GLU A 76 33.32 1.42 -5.01
C GLU A 76 34.48 2.27 -4.55
N PHE A 77 35.36 1.65 -3.79
CA PHE A 77 36.57 2.27 -3.26
C PHE A 77 37.75 1.76 -4.06
N HIS A 78 38.54 2.69 -4.59
CA HIS A 78 39.67 2.44 -5.48
C HIS A 78 40.90 3.19 -4.98
N LEU A 79 42.09 2.74 -5.39
CA LEU A 79 43.31 3.51 -5.17
C LEU A 79 43.54 4.40 -6.40
N GLU A 80 44.29 5.48 -6.20
CA GLU A 80 44.87 6.20 -7.33
C GLU A 80 45.90 5.32 -8.05
N ALA A 81 45.90 5.40 -9.38
CA ALA A 81 46.80 4.64 -10.23
C ALA A 81 48.27 5.00 -9.96
N GLU A 82 49.15 4.00 -9.99
CA GLU A 82 50.58 4.23 -9.77
C GLU A 82 51.23 4.95 -10.97
N LEU A 83 52.27 5.74 -10.68
CA LEU A 83 53.00 6.46 -11.71
C LEU A 83 53.65 5.46 -12.69
N GLY A 84 53.21 5.48 -13.95
CA GLY A 84 53.68 4.56 -14.99
C GLY A 84 52.87 3.28 -15.12
N ALA A 85 51.71 3.19 -14.44
CA ALA A 85 50.77 2.08 -14.62
C ALA A 85 50.33 1.91 -16.09
N PRO A 86 50.12 0.68 -16.57
CA PRO A 86 49.58 0.43 -17.91
C PRO A 86 48.24 1.13 -18.12
N ARG A 87 48.01 1.71 -19.30
CA ARG A 87 46.73 2.38 -19.64
C ARG A 87 45.48 1.52 -19.51
N SER A 88 45.62 0.20 -19.45
CA SER A 88 44.50 -0.74 -19.24
C SER A 88 44.16 -0.98 -17.76
N SER A 89 45.01 -0.52 -16.84
CA SER A 89 44.85 -0.73 -15.40
C SER A 89 44.20 0.43 -14.67
N TYR A 90 43.88 1.52 -15.36
CA TYR A 90 43.22 2.67 -14.77
C TYR A 90 42.24 3.32 -15.75
N GLU A 91 41.28 4.05 -15.20
CA GLU A 91 40.34 4.87 -15.94
C GLU A 91 40.38 6.31 -15.41
N ASN A 92 40.15 7.28 -16.30
CA ASN A 92 40.24 8.68 -15.96
C ASN A 92 38.88 9.21 -15.53
N TYR A 93 38.82 9.83 -14.36
CA TYR A 93 37.62 10.46 -13.82
C TYR A 93 37.85 11.93 -13.54
N GLN A 94 36.79 12.73 -13.64
CA GLN A 94 36.84 14.13 -13.25
C GLN A 94 36.32 14.29 -11.82
N THR A 95 37.10 14.96 -10.99
CA THR A 95 36.66 15.44 -9.68
C THR A 95 35.59 16.54 -9.84
N PRO A 96 34.79 16.81 -8.80
CA PRO A 96 33.85 17.93 -8.81
C PRO A 96 34.49 19.30 -9.14
N ASP A 97 35.77 19.47 -8.84
CA ASP A 97 36.54 20.69 -9.10
C ASP A 97 37.16 20.74 -10.51
N GLY A 98 36.91 19.72 -11.35
CA GLY A 98 37.36 19.65 -12.74
C GLY A 98 38.77 19.07 -12.95
N LEU A 99 39.44 18.62 -11.88
CA LEU A 99 40.72 17.91 -11.98
C LEU A 99 40.51 16.49 -12.49
N LEU A 100 41.27 16.09 -13.51
CA LEU A 100 41.34 14.71 -13.98
C LEU A 100 42.23 13.88 -13.05
N VAL A 101 41.72 12.73 -12.63
CA VAL A 101 42.38 11.77 -11.75
C VAL A 101 42.38 10.40 -12.42
N ASP A 102 43.51 9.71 -12.35
CA ASP A 102 43.67 8.35 -12.86
C ASP A 102 43.34 7.37 -11.72
N VAL A 103 42.18 6.72 -11.82
CA VAL A 103 41.67 5.79 -10.80
C VAL A 103 42.01 4.36 -11.22
N ASP A 104 42.64 3.61 -10.32
CA ASP A 104 42.95 2.19 -10.54
C ASP A 104 41.65 1.39 -10.74
N ASN A 105 41.66 0.41 -11.64
CA ASN A 105 40.51 -0.44 -11.91
C ASN A 105 40.24 -1.47 -10.80
N ASP A 106 41.22 -1.72 -9.93
CA ASP A 106 41.09 -2.68 -8.83
C ASP A 106 40.23 -2.16 -7.67
N VAL A 107 39.05 -2.79 -7.51
CA VAL A 107 38.10 -2.48 -6.42
C VAL A 107 38.64 -2.96 -5.07
N ILE A 108 38.97 -2.02 -4.18
CA ILE A 108 39.39 -2.30 -2.80
C ILE A 108 38.22 -2.80 -1.95
N LEU A 109 37.07 -2.15 -2.07
CA LEU A 109 35.87 -2.40 -1.28
C LEU A 109 34.64 -2.00 -2.10
N GLN A 110 33.57 -2.78 -2.00
CA GLN A 110 32.29 -2.49 -2.62
C GLN A 110 31.24 -2.13 -1.56
N GLY A 111 30.19 -1.42 -1.98
CA GLY A 111 29.14 -0.88 -1.11
C GLY A 111 28.30 -1.93 -0.39
N ASP A 112 28.30 -3.19 -0.82
CA ASP A 112 27.64 -4.32 -0.15
C ASP A 112 28.19 -4.57 1.27
N ARG A 113 29.41 -4.11 1.56
CA ARG A 113 30.04 -4.20 2.88
C ARG A 113 29.75 -3.02 3.80
N ILE A 114 28.88 -2.10 3.38
CA ILE A 114 28.45 -0.97 4.18
C ILE A 114 27.24 -1.39 5.03
N SER A 115 27.40 -1.32 6.35
CA SER A 115 26.34 -1.65 7.32
C SER A 115 25.40 -0.48 7.60
N SER A 116 25.90 0.76 7.55
CA SER A 116 25.06 1.95 7.70
C SER A 116 25.76 3.18 7.16
N VAL A 117 24.99 4.14 6.63
CA VAL A 117 25.47 5.46 6.22
C VAL A 117 24.61 6.54 6.88
N ARG A 118 25.24 7.58 7.41
CA ARG A 118 24.53 8.72 8.02
C ARG A 118 25.16 10.04 7.60
N SER A 119 24.33 10.99 7.19
CA SER A 119 24.73 12.40 7.07
C SER A 119 24.85 13.01 8.46
N THR A 120 25.99 13.63 8.74
CA THR A 120 26.31 14.29 10.02
C THR A 120 26.97 15.65 9.74
N LEU A 121 27.06 16.49 10.76
CA LEU A 121 27.84 17.73 10.71
C LEU A 121 29.11 17.54 11.54
N ASP A 122 30.23 18.06 11.05
CA ASP A 122 31.47 18.12 11.83
C ASP A 122 31.40 19.20 12.93
N GLN A 123 32.48 19.37 13.69
CA GLN A 123 32.55 20.36 14.77
C GLN A 123 32.45 21.81 14.27
N ASN A 124 32.70 22.05 12.99
CA ASN A 124 32.66 23.36 12.34
C ASN A 124 31.31 23.60 11.62
N GLY A 125 30.37 22.65 11.72
CA GLY A 125 29.09 22.71 11.02
C GLY A 125 29.17 22.37 9.54
N MET A 126 30.28 21.79 9.06
CA MET A 126 30.40 21.30 7.69
C MET A 126 29.75 19.92 7.55
N PRO A 127 28.96 19.69 6.50
CA PRO A 127 28.35 18.37 6.22
C PRO A 127 29.39 17.31 5.87
N GLN A 128 29.20 16.11 6.42
CA GLN A 128 30.00 14.93 6.16
C GLN A 128 29.13 13.67 6.18
N VAL A 129 29.55 12.63 5.47
CA VAL A 129 28.86 11.34 5.46
C VAL A 129 29.67 10.33 6.24
N GLN A 130 29.15 9.86 7.37
CA GLN A 130 29.75 8.78 8.15
C GLN A 130 29.35 7.42 7.57
N ILE A 131 30.35 6.61 7.29
CA ILE A 131 30.21 5.24 6.78
C ILE A 131 30.64 4.26 7.87
N ASN A 132 29.78 3.29 8.17
CA ASN A 132 30.10 2.15 9.02
C ASN A 132 30.09 0.88 8.18
N LEU A 133 31.22 0.18 8.16
CA LEU A 133 31.34 -1.09 7.45
C LEU A 133 30.86 -2.28 8.30
N ASP A 134 30.65 -3.44 7.70
CA ASP A 134 30.58 -4.71 8.43
C ASP A 134 31.97 -5.13 8.96
N ALA A 135 32.05 -6.26 9.65
CA ALA A 135 33.33 -6.74 10.20
C ALA A 135 34.34 -7.12 9.11
N GLN A 136 33.88 -7.68 7.98
CA GLN A 136 34.73 -8.14 6.90
C GLN A 136 35.28 -6.96 6.09
N GLY A 137 34.42 -6.02 5.70
CA GLY A 137 34.75 -4.78 5.02
C GLY A 137 35.67 -3.90 5.86
N GLY A 138 35.41 -3.79 7.18
CA GLY A 138 36.29 -3.09 8.10
C GLY A 138 37.72 -3.65 8.12
N ASN A 139 37.87 -4.98 8.13
CA ASN A 139 39.18 -5.62 8.08
C ASN A 139 39.87 -5.45 6.72
N GLN A 140 39.11 -5.53 5.62
CA GLN A 140 39.60 -5.37 4.26
C GLN A 140 40.14 -3.97 4.02
N ILE A 141 39.34 -2.93 4.29
CA ILE A 141 39.77 -1.55 4.08
C ILE A 141 40.92 -1.17 5.02
N ASN A 142 40.91 -1.66 6.27
CA ASN A 142 41.97 -1.38 7.23
C ASN A 142 43.31 -1.97 6.80
N ARG A 143 43.31 -3.18 6.21
CA ARG A 143 44.52 -3.81 5.67
C ARG A 143 45.06 -3.02 4.48
N VAL A 144 44.22 -2.75 3.48
CA VAL A 144 44.65 -2.06 2.26
C VAL A 144 45.14 -0.64 2.56
N THR A 145 44.42 0.12 3.39
CA THR A 145 44.82 1.49 3.72
C THR A 145 46.06 1.56 4.61
N ARG A 146 46.36 0.53 5.42
CA ARG A 146 47.60 0.46 6.21
C ARG A 146 48.85 0.38 5.32
N GLU A 147 48.76 -0.36 4.22
CA GLU A 147 49.87 -0.56 3.28
C GLU A 147 50.01 0.60 2.28
N ASN A 148 48.98 1.44 2.15
CA ASN A 148 48.90 2.52 1.17
C ASN A 148 48.79 3.92 1.81
N VAL A 149 49.34 4.12 3.02
CA VAL A 149 49.40 5.44 3.65
C VAL A 149 50.23 6.40 2.79
N GLY A 150 49.67 7.58 2.51
CA GLY A 150 50.25 8.60 1.65
C GLY A 150 49.77 8.54 0.19
N ARG A 151 49.10 7.46 -0.24
CA ARG A 151 48.42 7.39 -1.54
C ARG A 151 47.04 8.02 -1.48
N ASN A 152 46.50 8.41 -2.62
CA ASN A 152 45.11 8.84 -2.73
C ASN A 152 44.18 7.65 -2.87
N MET A 153 42.99 7.80 -2.29
CA MET A 153 41.87 6.88 -2.38
C MET A 153 40.71 7.59 -3.05
N ASP A 154 40.12 6.89 -4.00
CA ASP A 154 39.03 7.37 -4.83
C ASP A 154 37.75 6.61 -4.49
N ILE A 155 36.65 7.34 -4.41
CA ILE A 155 35.33 6.77 -4.18
C ILE A 155 34.47 7.05 -5.39
N LEU A 156 34.08 5.99 -6.10
CA LEU A 156 33.19 6.05 -7.24
C LEU A 156 31.76 5.75 -6.78
N LEU A 157 30.83 6.62 -7.17
CA LEU A 157 29.40 6.35 -7.14
C LEU A 157 29.03 5.74 -8.48
N ILE A 158 28.52 4.51 -8.44
CA ILE A 158 28.04 3.79 -9.62
C ILE A 158 26.53 3.83 -9.60
N GLU A 159 25.94 4.52 -10.57
CA GLU A 159 24.49 4.63 -10.72
C GLU A 159 24.03 3.85 -11.94
N THR A 160 23.09 2.92 -11.76
CA THR A 160 22.43 2.27 -12.90
C THR A 160 21.30 3.16 -13.40
N LYS A 161 21.40 3.61 -14.65
CA LYS A 161 20.37 4.38 -15.36
C LYS A 161 19.74 3.52 -16.45
N SER A 162 18.54 3.88 -16.87
CA SER A 162 17.83 3.26 -17.99
C SER A 162 17.70 4.24 -19.14
N ARG A 163 17.86 3.77 -20.37
CA ARG A 163 17.50 4.50 -21.59
C ARG A 163 16.64 3.62 -22.49
N THR A 164 15.70 4.23 -23.19
CA THR A 164 14.95 3.53 -24.24
C THR A 164 15.80 3.53 -25.51
N ILE A 165 16.08 2.35 -26.03
CA ILE A 165 16.72 2.16 -27.33
C ILE A 165 15.72 1.53 -28.29
N THR A 166 15.83 1.86 -29.57
CA THR A 166 15.08 1.17 -30.62
C THR A 166 15.94 0.00 -31.09
N SER A 167 15.47 -1.23 -30.84
CA SER A 167 16.09 -2.47 -31.30
C SER A 167 15.24 -3.08 -32.42
N LEU A 168 15.82 -3.91 -33.27
CA LEU A 168 15.09 -4.66 -34.29
C LEU A 168 14.79 -6.06 -33.75
N ASP A 169 13.52 -6.49 -33.78
CA ASP A 169 13.16 -7.87 -33.41
C ASP A 169 13.65 -8.90 -34.45
N GLU A 170 13.43 -10.19 -34.18
CA GLU A 170 13.78 -11.29 -35.10
C GLU A 170 13.08 -11.19 -36.48
N ASP A 171 11.98 -10.45 -36.55
CA ASP A 171 11.17 -10.19 -37.75
C ASP A 171 11.50 -8.85 -38.43
N GLY A 172 12.48 -8.10 -37.91
CA GLY A 172 12.97 -6.83 -38.47
C GLY A 172 12.10 -5.60 -38.13
N ASN A 173 11.24 -5.67 -37.12
CA ASN A 173 10.43 -4.55 -36.66
C ASN A 173 11.17 -3.73 -35.59
N GLU A 174 11.01 -2.41 -35.62
CA GLU A 174 11.52 -1.52 -34.56
C GLU A 174 10.70 -1.72 -33.27
N VAL A 175 11.35 -2.22 -32.23
CA VAL A 175 10.81 -2.40 -30.89
C VAL A 175 11.57 -1.50 -29.92
N GLU A 176 10.82 -0.75 -29.11
CA GLU A 176 11.40 0.04 -28.01
C GLU A 176 11.77 -0.91 -26.86
N GLU A 177 13.07 -1.01 -26.57
CA GLU A 177 13.60 -1.80 -25.47
C GLU A 177 14.27 -0.88 -24.43
N VAL A 178 14.11 -1.23 -23.15
CA VAL A 178 14.76 -0.49 -22.06
C VAL A 178 16.11 -1.13 -21.77
N GLU A 179 17.17 -0.40 -22.09
CA GLU A 179 18.55 -0.79 -21.79
C GLU A 179 19.00 -0.13 -20.48
N PHE A 180 19.56 -0.92 -19.56
CA PHE A 180 20.20 -0.43 -18.35
C PHE A 180 21.71 -0.27 -18.58
N TYR A 181 22.26 0.87 -18.18
CA TYR A 181 23.70 1.14 -18.23
C TYR A 181 24.18 1.74 -16.91
N GLU A 182 25.45 1.49 -16.59
CA GLU A 182 26.08 2.03 -15.40
C GLU A 182 26.80 3.35 -15.73
N GLU A 183 26.58 4.36 -14.90
CA GLU A 183 27.30 5.62 -14.93
C GLU A 183 28.15 5.71 -13.67
N LYS A 184 29.46 5.76 -13.85
CA LYS A 184 30.44 5.89 -12.76
C LYS A 184 30.84 7.35 -12.61
N ARG A 185 30.76 7.87 -11.38
CA ARG A 185 31.13 9.26 -11.05
C ARG A 185 32.02 9.29 -9.82
N LEU A 186 33.15 9.99 -9.92
CA LEU A 186 34.04 10.24 -8.78
C LEU A 186 33.38 11.22 -7.81
N ILE A 187 33.17 10.78 -6.57
CA ILE A 187 32.54 11.60 -5.52
C ILE A 187 33.50 12.02 -4.42
N SER A 188 34.66 11.37 -4.31
CA SER A 188 35.70 11.74 -3.36
C SER A 188 37.06 11.32 -3.88
N HIS A 189 38.04 12.20 -3.71
CA HIS A 189 39.45 11.98 -3.98
C HIS A 189 40.23 12.49 -2.76
N ALA A 190 40.80 11.59 -1.97
CA ALA A 190 41.40 11.96 -0.70
C ALA A 190 42.63 11.13 -0.34
N THR A 191 43.66 11.79 0.20
CA THR A 191 44.88 11.12 0.66
C THR A 191 44.63 10.29 1.92
N ILE A 192 45.07 9.02 1.89
CA ILE A 192 45.07 8.11 3.04
C ILE A 192 46.14 8.58 4.04
N ARG A 193 45.72 9.20 5.14
CA ARG A 193 46.65 9.68 6.19
C ARG A 193 47.02 8.61 7.20
N THR A 194 46.11 7.68 7.44
CA THR A 194 46.21 6.61 8.44
C THR A 194 45.37 5.43 7.98
N ALA A 195 45.69 4.23 8.48
CA ALA A 195 44.84 3.05 8.23
C ALA A 195 43.40 3.33 8.69
N LEU A 196 42.44 3.21 7.76
CA LEU A 196 41.05 3.54 8.03
C LEU A 196 40.44 2.51 8.99
N PRO A 197 39.74 2.97 10.05
CA PRO A 197 38.98 2.06 10.89
C PRO A 197 37.70 1.62 10.17
N ARG A 198 36.96 0.71 10.81
CA ARG A 198 35.64 0.24 10.36
C ARG A 198 34.63 1.38 10.14
N THR A 199 34.81 2.50 10.84
CA THR A 199 34.01 3.71 10.72
C THR A 199 34.89 4.85 10.24
N PHE A 200 34.50 5.52 9.16
CA PHE A 200 35.20 6.70 8.65
C PHE A 200 34.19 7.70 8.06
N VAL A 201 34.67 8.88 7.67
CA VAL A 201 33.82 9.96 7.13
C VAL A 201 34.29 10.40 5.75
N ILE A 202 33.33 10.75 4.89
CA ILE A 202 33.54 11.45 3.63
C ILE A 202 33.19 12.91 3.84
N THR A 203 34.11 13.81 3.50
CA THR A 203 33.95 15.27 3.61
C THR A 203 33.92 15.93 2.24
N GLY A 204 33.56 17.22 2.16
CA GLY A 204 33.59 17.99 0.90
C GLY A 204 32.31 17.89 0.06
N LEU A 205 31.24 17.32 0.62
CA LEU A 205 29.92 17.28 0.01
C LEU A 205 29.07 18.47 0.48
N THR A 206 28.11 18.94 -0.30
CA THR A 206 27.10 19.88 0.21
C THR A 206 26.11 19.17 1.15
N ALA A 207 25.36 19.92 1.97
CA ALA A 207 24.39 19.34 2.89
C ALA A 207 23.29 18.51 2.18
N ARG A 208 22.87 18.97 0.98
CA ARG A 208 21.92 18.23 0.14
C ARG A 208 22.54 16.97 -0.43
N GLU A 209 23.75 17.05 -1.00
CA GLU A 209 24.44 15.87 -1.55
C GLU A 209 24.76 14.83 -0.49
N ALA A 210 25.17 15.25 0.71
CA ALA A 210 25.43 14.35 1.82
C ALA A 210 24.15 13.61 2.25
N ASN A 211 23.00 14.28 2.26
CA ASN A 211 21.71 13.67 2.57
C ASN A 211 21.28 12.68 1.47
N ASP A 212 21.31 13.11 0.21
CA ASP A 212 20.95 12.28 -0.95
C ASP A 212 21.84 11.04 -1.04
N LEU A 213 23.17 11.22 -0.89
CA LEU A 213 24.13 10.12 -0.91
C LEU A 213 23.91 9.14 0.25
N SER A 214 23.67 9.66 1.46
CA SER A 214 23.37 8.83 2.63
C SER A 214 22.11 8.01 2.40
N LEU A 215 21.07 8.60 1.81
CA LEU A 215 19.81 7.94 1.54
C LEU A 215 19.95 6.85 0.46
N LEU A 216 20.68 7.16 -0.62
CA LEU A 216 20.97 6.21 -1.71
C LEU A 216 21.71 4.97 -1.20
N ILE A 217 22.79 5.16 -0.44
CA ILE A 217 23.66 4.05 -0.02
C ILE A 217 23.09 3.30 1.18
N SER A 218 22.51 3.99 2.17
CA SER A 218 22.01 3.35 3.41
C SER A 218 20.97 2.27 3.17
N SER A 219 20.28 2.37 2.03
CA SER A 219 19.18 1.49 1.69
C SER A 219 19.60 0.16 1.05
N GLY A 220 20.88 0.02 0.68
CA GLY A 220 21.42 -1.12 -0.05
C GLY A 220 21.24 -1.01 -1.58
N SER A 221 22.02 -1.82 -2.31
CA SER A 221 21.84 -2.00 -3.75
C SER A 221 20.60 -2.85 -4.03
N LEU A 222 19.94 -2.60 -5.16
CA LEU A 222 18.94 -3.52 -5.69
C LEU A 222 19.66 -4.71 -6.32
N ALA A 223 19.14 -5.92 -6.12
CA ALA A 223 19.67 -7.16 -6.71
C ALA A 223 19.49 -7.19 -8.23
N ALA A 224 18.45 -6.52 -8.75
CA ALA A 224 18.23 -6.32 -10.17
C ALA A 224 17.51 -5.00 -10.43
N PRO A 225 17.71 -4.38 -11.61
CA PRO A 225 17.04 -3.14 -11.95
C PRO A 225 15.53 -3.30 -12.10
N MET A 226 14.81 -2.21 -11.84
CA MET A 226 13.35 -2.18 -11.77
C MET A 226 12.79 -1.05 -12.63
N THR A 227 11.71 -1.33 -13.35
CA THR A 227 10.92 -0.30 -14.05
C THR A 227 9.58 -0.08 -13.35
N ILE A 228 9.04 1.13 -13.46
CA ILE A 228 7.68 1.42 -12.99
C ILE A 228 6.72 0.95 -14.07
N VAL A 229 5.87 0.00 -13.72
CA VAL A 229 4.81 -0.50 -14.61
C VAL A 229 3.59 0.42 -14.57
N GLU A 230 3.22 0.88 -13.38
CA GLU A 230 2.06 1.73 -13.14
C GLU A 230 2.34 2.65 -11.96
N GLN A 231 1.87 3.89 -12.04
CA GLN A 231 1.94 4.86 -10.94
C GLN A 231 0.58 5.55 -10.76
N SER A 232 0.14 5.67 -9.52
CA SER A 232 -1.04 6.44 -9.15
C SER A 232 -0.70 7.35 -7.98
N VAL A 233 -0.88 8.66 -8.19
CA VAL A 233 -0.60 9.68 -7.18
C VAL A 233 -1.91 10.36 -6.82
N ILE A 234 -2.32 10.20 -5.56
CA ILE A 234 -3.50 10.88 -5.01
C ILE A 234 -3.01 11.95 -4.05
N GLY A 235 -3.21 13.22 -4.42
CA GLY A 235 -2.84 14.35 -3.58
C GLY A 235 -3.65 14.39 -2.27
N PRO A 236 -3.07 14.83 -1.14
CA PRO A 236 -3.78 14.92 0.14
C PRO A 236 -5.05 15.77 0.08
N SER A 237 -5.05 16.84 -0.71
CA SER A 237 -6.21 17.71 -0.92
C SER A 237 -7.37 16.99 -1.62
N MET A 238 -7.08 16.27 -2.71
CA MET A 238 -8.07 15.46 -3.44
C MET A 238 -8.62 14.34 -2.56
N GLY A 239 -7.76 13.71 -1.75
CA GLY A 239 -8.18 12.71 -0.75
C GLY A 239 -9.17 13.30 0.26
N ARG A 240 -8.84 14.47 0.85
CA ARG A 240 -9.71 15.15 1.82
C ARG A 240 -11.05 15.57 1.20
N GLU A 241 -11.03 16.15 0.01
CA GLU A 241 -12.23 16.58 -0.70
C GLU A 241 -13.17 15.40 -0.99
N ASN A 242 -12.61 14.28 -1.46
CA ASN A 242 -13.36 13.06 -1.71
C ASN A 242 -13.98 12.48 -0.43
N LEU A 243 -13.25 12.49 0.69
CA LEU A 243 -13.78 12.05 1.99
C LEU A 243 -14.91 12.96 2.46
N GLU A 244 -14.76 14.27 2.38
CA GLU A 244 -15.79 15.24 2.77
C GLU A 244 -17.04 15.15 1.90
N ALA A 245 -16.88 14.94 0.59
CA ALA A 245 -17.98 14.69 -0.33
C ALA A 245 -18.69 13.37 0.01
N GLY A 246 -17.93 12.31 0.31
CA GLY A 246 -18.45 11.02 0.74
C GLY A 246 -19.27 11.10 2.02
N PHE A 247 -18.75 11.77 3.06
CA PHE A 247 -19.47 11.98 4.32
C PHE A 247 -20.75 12.80 4.13
N ARG A 248 -20.71 13.87 3.33
CA ARG A 248 -21.92 14.63 2.96
C ARG A 248 -22.94 13.75 2.25
N GLY A 249 -22.49 12.89 1.34
CA GLY A 249 -23.34 11.91 0.65
C GLY A 249 -24.05 10.95 1.61
N VAL A 250 -23.33 10.34 2.55
CA VAL A 250 -23.89 9.46 3.59
C VAL A 250 -24.94 10.19 4.43
N GLN A 251 -24.66 11.43 4.84
CA GLN A 251 -25.58 12.23 5.65
C GLN A 251 -26.88 12.52 4.90
N ILE A 252 -26.80 12.95 3.63
CA ILE A 252 -27.98 13.24 2.81
C ILE A 252 -28.79 11.97 2.56
N ALA A 253 -28.14 10.86 2.17
CA ALA A 253 -28.82 9.59 1.95
C ALA A 253 -29.54 9.09 3.21
N SER A 254 -28.86 9.13 4.35
CA SER A 254 -29.42 8.73 5.64
C SER A 254 -30.61 9.61 6.05
N ALA A 255 -30.51 10.93 5.84
CA ALA A 255 -31.60 11.86 6.15
C ALA A 255 -32.85 11.61 5.29
N LEU A 256 -32.68 11.39 3.98
CA LEU A 256 -33.79 11.08 3.06
C LEU A 256 -34.47 9.75 3.44
N VAL A 257 -33.68 8.74 3.76
CA VAL A 257 -34.16 7.43 4.22
C VAL A 257 -34.97 7.57 5.51
N VAL A 258 -34.43 8.27 6.52
CA VAL A 258 -35.08 8.47 7.82
C VAL A 258 -36.43 9.18 7.65
N LEU A 259 -36.46 10.20 6.79
CA LEU A 259 -37.67 10.97 6.50
C LEU A 259 -38.72 10.12 5.77
N PHE A 260 -38.30 9.33 4.77
CA PHE A 260 -39.19 8.39 4.08
C PHE A 260 -39.77 7.35 5.03
N MET A 261 -38.94 6.71 5.85
CA MET A 261 -39.35 5.70 6.82
C MET A 261 -40.35 6.26 7.84
N PHE A 262 -40.08 7.46 8.35
CA PHE A 262 -40.98 8.14 9.27
C PHE A 262 -42.33 8.46 8.61
N ALA A 263 -42.32 9.00 7.39
CA ALA A 263 -43.53 9.39 6.68
C ALA A 263 -44.41 8.19 6.29
N TYR A 264 -43.80 7.11 5.80
CA TYR A 264 -44.54 5.96 5.27
C TYR A 264 -44.97 4.97 6.39
N TYR A 265 -44.08 4.63 7.32
CA TYR A 265 -44.32 3.60 8.35
C TYR A 265 -44.62 4.14 9.75
N ARG A 266 -44.64 5.47 9.95
CA ARG A 266 -45.01 6.14 11.21
C ARG A 266 -44.23 5.57 12.41
N LEU A 267 -44.91 4.90 13.35
CA LEU A 267 -44.30 4.42 14.60
C LEU A 267 -43.35 3.24 14.34
N PHE A 268 -43.67 2.37 13.39
CA PHE A 268 -42.74 1.33 12.94
C PHE A 268 -41.54 1.95 12.20
N GLY A 269 -41.76 3.07 11.50
CA GLY A 269 -40.70 3.89 10.93
C GLY A 269 -39.72 4.44 11.96
N LEU A 270 -40.21 4.90 13.12
CA LEU A 270 -39.38 5.32 14.26
C LEU A 270 -38.50 4.18 14.80
N ALA A 271 -39.06 2.97 14.92
CA ALA A 271 -38.30 1.79 15.35
C ALA A 271 -37.21 1.42 14.32
N ALA A 272 -37.51 1.47 13.03
CA ALA A 272 -36.53 1.28 11.96
C ALA A 272 -35.43 2.34 11.97
N ASN A 273 -35.78 3.61 12.20
CA ASN A 273 -34.80 4.69 12.29
C ASN A 273 -33.85 4.52 13.48
N ALA A 274 -34.37 4.10 14.64
CA ALA A 274 -33.53 3.78 15.79
C ALA A 274 -32.58 2.61 15.51
N ALA A 275 -33.05 1.56 14.84
CA ALA A 275 -32.21 0.44 14.42
C ALA A 275 -31.16 0.86 13.37
N LEU A 276 -31.50 1.76 12.45
CA LEU A 276 -30.56 2.30 11.46
C LEU A 276 -29.42 3.09 12.12
N ILE A 277 -29.74 3.96 13.09
CA ILE A 277 -28.73 4.70 13.86
C ILE A 277 -27.83 3.72 14.61
N MET A 278 -28.41 2.73 15.27
CA MET A 278 -27.66 1.67 15.95
C MET A 278 -26.74 0.92 14.97
N ASN A 279 -27.22 0.61 13.76
CA ASN A 279 -26.43 -0.07 12.74
C ASN A 279 -25.20 0.74 12.34
N ILE A 280 -25.37 2.04 12.04
CA ILE A 280 -24.25 2.92 11.68
C ILE A 280 -23.22 2.98 12.83
N LEU A 281 -23.67 3.12 14.08
CA LEU A 281 -22.78 3.12 15.25
C LEU A 281 -22.02 1.79 15.41
N LEU A 282 -22.69 0.65 15.17
CA LEU A 282 -22.06 -0.67 15.23
C LEU A 282 -21.00 -0.84 14.13
N ILE A 283 -21.26 -0.35 12.91
CA ILE A 283 -20.27 -0.39 11.82
C ILE A 283 -18.99 0.33 12.25
N PHE A 284 -19.10 1.58 12.70
CA PHE A 284 -17.94 2.34 13.17
C PHE A 284 -17.24 1.70 14.38
N SER A 285 -18.02 1.14 15.31
CA SER A 285 -17.47 0.48 16.50
C SER A 285 -16.65 -0.76 16.12
N VAL A 286 -17.17 -1.61 15.23
CA VAL A 286 -16.47 -2.82 14.78
C VAL A 286 -15.24 -2.46 13.95
N MET A 287 -15.34 -1.48 13.05
CA MET A 287 -14.18 -1.00 12.27
C MET A 287 -13.05 -0.49 13.16
N SER A 288 -13.40 0.27 14.20
CA SER A 288 -12.44 0.77 15.19
C SER A 288 -11.77 -0.38 15.97
N LEU A 289 -12.55 -1.38 16.39
CA LEU A 289 -12.04 -2.53 17.15
C LEU A 289 -11.02 -3.37 16.36
N ILE A 290 -11.21 -3.52 15.06
CA ILE A 290 -10.33 -4.33 14.20
C ILE A 290 -9.22 -3.51 13.51
N GLY A 291 -9.19 -2.19 13.72
CA GLY A 291 -8.23 -1.30 13.04
C GLY A 291 -8.44 -1.22 11.53
N ALA A 292 -9.67 -1.36 11.03
CA ALA A 292 -9.95 -1.27 9.60
C ALA A 292 -9.86 0.18 9.10
N THR A 293 -9.16 0.38 7.99
CA THR A 293 -9.02 1.71 7.37
C THR A 293 -10.29 2.12 6.63
N LEU A 294 -10.75 3.35 6.86
CA LEU A 294 -11.89 3.91 6.16
C LEU A 294 -11.44 4.56 4.85
N THR A 295 -11.66 3.86 3.74
CA THR A 295 -11.34 4.35 2.39
C THR A 295 -12.57 4.97 1.71
N LEU A 296 -12.37 5.70 0.60
CA LEU A 296 -13.48 6.24 -0.18
C LEU A 296 -14.45 5.15 -0.67
N PRO A 297 -13.99 4.02 -1.25
CA PRO A 297 -14.89 2.89 -1.51
C PRO A 297 -15.52 2.32 -0.24
N GLY A 298 -14.79 2.31 0.88
CA GLY A 298 -15.34 1.93 2.18
C GLY A 298 -16.60 2.75 2.54
N ILE A 299 -16.59 4.06 2.31
CA ILE A 299 -17.75 4.95 2.49
C ILE A 299 -18.91 4.55 1.57
N VAL A 300 -18.65 4.22 0.30
CA VAL A 300 -19.68 3.71 -0.62
C VAL A 300 -20.30 2.41 -0.09
N GLY A 301 -19.48 1.52 0.51
CA GLY A 301 -19.97 0.33 1.21
C GLY A 301 -20.92 0.68 2.35
N ILE A 302 -20.62 1.71 3.14
CA ILE A 302 -21.52 2.20 4.19
C ILE A 302 -22.84 2.70 3.59
N VAL A 303 -22.80 3.52 2.53
CA VAL A 303 -24.03 4.00 1.85
C VAL A 303 -24.88 2.83 1.36
N LEU A 304 -24.25 1.82 0.76
CA LEU A 304 -24.95 0.61 0.29
C LEU A 304 -25.59 -0.16 1.45
N THR A 305 -24.89 -0.31 2.56
CA THR A 305 -25.40 -1.01 3.76
C THR A 305 -26.56 -0.27 4.42
N VAL A 306 -26.56 1.07 4.38
CA VAL A 306 -27.72 1.88 4.82
C VAL A 306 -28.95 1.54 3.99
N GLY A 307 -28.82 1.43 2.66
CA GLY A 307 -29.93 1.02 1.78
C GLY A 307 -30.45 -0.39 2.10
N MET A 308 -29.54 -1.35 2.29
CA MET A 308 -29.93 -2.73 2.61
C MET A 308 -30.56 -2.88 4.01
N ALA A 309 -30.09 -2.13 5.00
CA ALA A 309 -30.67 -2.13 6.35
C ALA A 309 -32.12 -1.65 6.36
N VAL A 310 -32.44 -0.70 5.48
CA VAL A 310 -33.79 -0.15 5.30
C VAL A 310 -34.68 -1.18 4.61
N ASP A 311 -34.18 -1.84 3.56
CA ASP A 311 -34.90 -2.87 2.82
C ASP A 311 -35.33 -4.04 3.71
N ALA A 312 -34.43 -4.53 4.58
CA ALA A 312 -34.75 -5.58 5.55
C ALA A 312 -35.93 -5.18 6.47
N ASN A 313 -35.95 -3.93 6.95
CA ASN A 313 -37.04 -3.41 7.76
C ASN A 313 -38.34 -3.26 6.96
N VAL A 314 -38.27 -2.81 5.70
CA VAL A 314 -39.43 -2.73 4.78
C VAL A 314 -40.05 -4.10 4.56
N LEU A 315 -39.24 -5.14 4.36
CA LEU A 315 -39.70 -6.50 4.10
C LEU A 315 -40.42 -7.08 5.32
N ILE A 316 -39.87 -6.89 6.52
CA ILE A 316 -40.53 -7.25 7.78
C ILE A 316 -41.87 -6.53 7.91
N PHE A 317 -41.91 -5.22 7.72
CA PHE A 317 -43.13 -4.44 7.91
C PHE A 317 -44.20 -4.78 6.87
N THR A 318 -43.79 -5.09 5.64
CA THR A 318 -44.70 -5.54 4.60
C THR A 318 -45.28 -6.91 4.93
N ARG A 319 -44.45 -7.84 5.41
CA ARG A 319 -44.94 -9.14 5.87
C ARG A 319 -45.93 -9.02 7.02
N ILE A 320 -45.65 -8.16 8.02
CA ILE A 320 -46.59 -7.87 9.12
C ILE A 320 -47.91 -7.31 8.58
N ARG A 321 -47.86 -6.39 7.60
CA ARG A 321 -49.07 -5.84 6.95
C ARG A 321 -49.89 -6.89 6.21
N GLU A 322 -49.24 -7.84 5.53
CA GLU A 322 -49.92 -8.95 4.87
C GLU A 322 -50.66 -9.84 5.87
N GLU A 323 -50.01 -10.21 6.98
CA GLU A 323 -50.64 -11.04 8.03
C GLU A 323 -51.82 -10.30 8.72
N LEU A 324 -51.71 -8.98 8.91
CA LEU A 324 -52.83 -8.16 9.39
C LEU A 324 -53.99 -8.10 8.38
N GLY A 325 -53.68 -8.03 7.09
CA GLY A 325 -54.68 -8.07 6.00
C GLY A 325 -55.46 -9.38 5.97
N ASN A 326 -54.81 -10.48 6.34
CA ASN A 326 -55.39 -11.82 6.48
C ASN A 326 -56.22 -12.01 7.77
N GLY A 327 -56.37 -10.97 8.60
CA GLY A 327 -57.22 -11.00 9.78
C GLY A 327 -56.57 -11.61 11.04
N ILE A 328 -55.25 -11.84 11.03
CA ILE A 328 -54.51 -12.35 12.18
C ILE A 328 -54.41 -11.27 13.26
N SER A 329 -54.41 -11.68 14.54
CA SER A 329 -54.28 -10.74 15.65
C SER A 329 -52.97 -9.95 15.58
N PRO A 330 -52.93 -8.67 16.01
CA PRO A 330 -51.74 -7.83 15.89
C PRO A 330 -50.44 -8.38 16.46
N GLN A 331 -50.48 -9.07 17.61
CA GLN A 331 -49.29 -9.68 18.20
C GLN A 331 -48.82 -10.90 17.40
N GLN A 332 -49.75 -11.77 16.97
CA GLN A 332 -49.41 -12.91 16.12
C GLN A 332 -48.90 -12.49 14.75
N ALA A 333 -49.43 -11.38 14.19
CA ALA A 333 -48.96 -10.83 12.92
C ALA A 333 -47.51 -10.32 13.01
N ILE A 334 -47.11 -9.73 14.15
CA ILE A 334 -45.72 -9.33 14.41
C ILE A 334 -44.81 -10.57 14.43
N ASP A 335 -45.15 -11.57 15.23
CA ASP A 335 -44.31 -12.78 15.35
C ASP A 335 -44.22 -13.56 14.02
N ALA A 336 -45.35 -13.73 13.33
CA ALA A 336 -45.39 -14.37 12.01
C ALA A 336 -44.59 -13.57 10.97
N GLY A 337 -44.70 -12.23 11.01
CA GLY A 337 -43.96 -11.33 10.13
C GLY A 337 -42.45 -11.46 10.26
N TYR A 338 -41.92 -11.39 11.50
CA TYR A 338 -40.48 -11.57 11.74
C TYR A 338 -40.00 -12.99 11.37
N ASN A 339 -40.74 -14.04 11.71
CA ASN A 339 -40.33 -15.42 11.40
C ASN A 339 -40.27 -15.70 9.90
N ARG A 340 -41.24 -15.20 9.11
CA ARG A 340 -41.25 -15.37 7.65
C ARG A 340 -40.22 -14.47 6.95
N ALA A 341 -40.07 -13.23 7.41
CA ALA A 341 -39.11 -12.30 6.83
C ALA A 341 -37.66 -12.75 7.09
N PHE A 342 -37.39 -13.43 8.21
CA PHE A 342 -36.05 -13.89 8.58
C PHE A 342 -35.36 -14.70 7.50
N THR A 343 -36.02 -15.71 6.91
CA THR A 343 -35.40 -16.58 5.90
C THR A 343 -35.07 -15.80 4.64
N THR A 344 -35.97 -14.93 4.18
CA THR A 344 -35.74 -14.09 3.00
C THR A 344 -34.60 -13.10 3.20
N ILE A 345 -34.52 -12.48 4.39
CA ILE A 345 -33.45 -11.54 4.74
C ILE A 345 -32.11 -12.25 4.86
N LEU A 346 -32.09 -13.44 5.47
CA LEU A 346 -30.89 -14.25 5.60
C LEU A 346 -30.37 -14.67 4.21
N ASP A 347 -31.23 -15.17 3.32
CA ASP A 347 -30.83 -15.62 1.99
C ASP A 347 -30.27 -14.46 1.13
N ALA A 348 -30.94 -13.30 1.16
CA ALA A 348 -30.50 -12.11 0.41
C ALA A 348 -29.17 -11.55 0.93
N ASN A 349 -28.96 -11.53 2.25
CA ASN A 349 -27.73 -11.02 2.84
C ASN A 349 -26.58 -12.02 2.77
N LEU A 350 -26.84 -13.31 2.88
CA LEU A 350 -25.81 -14.35 2.83
C LEU A 350 -25.12 -14.39 1.45
N THR A 351 -25.90 -14.27 0.38
CA THR A 351 -25.35 -14.19 -0.99
C THR A 351 -24.44 -12.97 -1.17
N THR A 352 -24.89 -11.80 -0.71
CA THR A 352 -24.10 -10.57 -0.74
C THR A 352 -22.84 -10.67 0.14
N PHE A 353 -22.95 -11.30 1.31
CA PHE A 353 -21.83 -11.53 2.20
C PHE A 353 -20.77 -12.42 1.55
N LEU A 354 -21.16 -13.49 0.85
CA LEU A 354 -20.23 -14.35 0.11
C LEU A 354 -19.49 -13.58 -0.98
N VAL A 355 -20.16 -12.70 -1.72
CA VAL A 355 -19.50 -11.81 -2.70
C VAL A 355 -18.46 -10.93 -2.00
N ALA A 356 -18.80 -10.37 -0.85
CA ALA A 356 -17.86 -9.55 -0.08
C ALA A 356 -16.64 -10.36 0.41
N VAL A 357 -16.79 -11.63 0.80
CA VAL A 357 -15.65 -12.52 1.11
C VAL A 357 -14.75 -12.74 -0.11
N VAL A 358 -15.34 -12.98 -1.28
CA VAL A 358 -14.58 -13.13 -2.52
C VAL A 358 -13.82 -11.84 -2.85
N LEU A 359 -14.47 -10.68 -2.73
CA LEU A 359 -13.81 -9.38 -2.92
C LEU A 359 -12.70 -9.12 -1.89
N PHE A 360 -12.84 -9.58 -0.65
CA PHE A 360 -11.81 -9.42 0.38
C PHE A 360 -10.57 -10.29 0.12
N THR A 361 -10.77 -11.51 -0.40
CA THR A 361 -9.69 -12.47 -0.65
C THR A 361 -8.93 -12.20 -1.95
N ILE A 362 -9.63 -11.76 -3.01
CA ILE A 362 -9.04 -11.52 -4.34
C ILE A 362 -8.76 -10.02 -4.58
N GLY A 363 -9.54 -9.14 -3.97
CA GLY A 363 -9.42 -7.69 -4.19
C GLY A 363 -8.15 -7.09 -3.61
N THR A 364 -7.62 -6.09 -4.30
CA THR A 364 -6.43 -5.34 -3.89
C THR A 364 -6.81 -3.91 -3.49
N GLY A 365 -6.00 -3.32 -2.59
CA GLY A 365 -6.09 -1.92 -2.15
C GLY A 365 -7.52 -1.46 -1.82
N PRO A 366 -8.12 -0.53 -2.61
CA PRO A 366 -9.43 0.05 -2.30
C PRO A 366 -10.61 -0.94 -2.30
N VAL A 367 -10.57 -2.00 -3.14
CA VAL A 367 -11.63 -3.01 -3.22
C VAL A 367 -11.73 -3.81 -1.94
N LYS A 368 -10.58 -4.10 -1.32
CA LYS A 368 -10.52 -4.80 -0.03
C LYS A 368 -11.16 -3.97 1.09
N GLY A 369 -10.92 -2.66 1.11
CA GLY A 369 -11.57 -1.74 2.04
C GLY A 369 -13.09 -1.71 1.90
N PHE A 370 -13.60 -1.66 0.66
CA PHE A 370 -15.02 -1.80 0.37
C PHE A 370 -15.60 -3.13 0.86
N ALA A 371 -14.89 -4.24 0.63
CA ALA A 371 -15.32 -5.56 1.05
C ALA A 371 -15.47 -5.67 2.57
N VAL A 372 -14.51 -5.13 3.34
CA VAL A 372 -14.58 -5.11 4.82
C VAL A 372 -15.78 -4.33 5.32
N THR A 373 -16.02 -3.12 4.81
CA THR A 373 -17.17 -2.32 5.26
C THR A 373 -18.50 -2.96 4.87
N LEU A 374 -18.57 -3.61 3.71
CA LEU A 374 -19.75 -4.34 3.27
C LEU A 374 -20.03 -5.57 4.15
N MET A 375 -19.01 -6.38 4.47
CA MET A 375 -19.16 -7.56 5.34
C MET A 375 -19.67 -7.17 6.73
N ILE A 376 -19.04 -6.16 7.35
CA ILE A 376 -19.43 -5.64 8.66
C ILE A 376 -20.85 -5.11 8.60
N GLY A 377 -21.14 -4.25 7.61
CA GLY A 377 -22.44 -3.60 7.47
C GLY A 377 -23.58 -4.58 7.24
N ILE A 378 -23.37 -5.68 6.50
CA ILE A 378 -24.37 -6.74 6.34
C ILE A 378 -24.61 -7.45 7.68
N ALA A 379 -23.54 -7.86 8.37
CA ALA A 379 -23.66 -8.57 9.63
C ALA A 379 -24.36 -7.72 10.72
N THR A 380 -23.98 -6.45 10.86
CA THR A 380 -24.60 -5.52 11.82
C THR A 380 -26.03 -5.14 11.40
N SER A 381 -26.30 -5.00 10.10
CA SER A 381 -27.64 -4.73 9.56
C SER A 381 -28.60 -5.87 9.87
N MET A 382 -28.20 -7.12 9.62
CA MET A 382 -29.01 -8.28 9.94
C MET A 382 -29.35 -8.34 11.44
N PHE A 383 -28.35 -8.14 12.29
CA PHE A 383 -28.55 -8.13 13.73
C PHE A 383 -29.52 -7.03 14.17
N THR A 384 -29.35 -5.81 13.68
CA THR A 384 -30.20 -4.67 14.05
C THR A 384 -31.61 -4.77 13.49
N ALA A 385 -31.78 -5.28 12.27
CA ALA A 385 -33.08 -5.47 11.62
C ALA A 385 -33.88 -6.65 12.16
N ILE A 386 -33.25 -7.70 12.69
CA ILE A 386 -33.96 -8.88 13.20
C ILE A 386 -34.14 -8.81 14.72
N VAL A 387 -33.07 -8.49 15.44
CA VAL A 387 -33.07 -8.47 16.91
C VAL A 387 -33.43 -7.09 17.42
N GLY A 388 -32.79 -6.05 16.87
CA GLY A 388 -32.96 -4.67 17.33
C GLY A 388 -34.39 -4.15 17.15
N THR A 389 -34.91 -4.16 15.92
CA THR A 389 -36.28 -3.71 15.64
C THR A 389 -37.32 -4.57 16.34
N ARG A 390 -37.14 -5.90 16.41
CA ARG A 390 -38.06 -6.78 17.15
C ARG A 390 -38.11 -6.44 18.63
N ALA A 391 -36.96 -6.18 19.25
CA ALA A 391 -36.88 -5.75 20.65
C ALA A 391 -37.61 -4.41 20.86
N ILE A 392 -37.41 -3.43 19.98
CA ILE A 392 -38.08 -2.13 20.07
C ILE A 392 -39.59 -2.27 19.87
N VAL A 393 -40.02 -3.02 18.85
CA VAL A 393 -41.45 -3.24 18.56
C VAL A 393 -42.12 -4.01 19.69
N ASN A 394 -41.48 -5.04 20.24
CA ASN A 394 -41.98 -5.77 21.40
C ASN A 394 -41.98 -4.91 22.67
N LEU A 395 -41.05 -3.97 22.85
CA LEU A 395 -41.09 -3.03 23.98
C LEU A 395 -42.29 -2.07 23.87
N ILE A 396 -42.62 -1.62 22.66
CA ILE A 396 -43.71 -0.66 22.42
C ILE A 396 -45.09 -1.34 22.50
N TYR A 397 -45.22 -2.55 21.96
CA TYR A 397 -46.51 -3.25 21.78
C TYR A 397 -46.67 -4.52 22.62
N GLY A 398 -45.62 -4.99 23.30
CA GLY A 398 -45.65 -6.18 24.15
C GLY A 398 -46.57 -6.00 25.35
N GLY A 399 -47.38 -7.02 25.64
CA GLY A 399 -48.28 -7.06 26.79
C GLY A 399 -49.52 -6.16 26.70
N ARG A 400 -49.73 -5.41 25.60
CA ARG A 400 -50.92 -4.57 25.38
C ARG A 400 -51.88 -5.23 24.40
N THR A 401 -53.17 -5.27 24.72
CA THR A 401 -54.24 -5.69 23.79
C THR A 401 -54.52 -4.58 22.78
N VAL A 402 -53.69 -4.51 21.74
CA VAL A 402 -53.73 -3.43 20.75
C VAL A 402 -54.71 -3.83 19.65
N ARG A 403 -55.71 -2.99 19.35
CA ARG A 403 -56.70 -3.24 18.29
C ARG A 403 -56.24 -2.84 16.88
N ALA A 404 -55.21 -1.99 16.77
CA ALA A 404 -54.66 -1.53 15.49
C ALA A 404 -53.17 -1.16 15.61
N LEU A 405 -52.35 -1.59 14.65
CA LEU A 405 -50.92 -1.24 14.56
C LEU A 405 -50.73 0.01 13.71
N SER A 406 -49.88 0.93 14.17
CA SER A 406 -49.49 2.14 13.41
C SER A 406 -48.39 1.82 12.40
N ILE A 407 -48.72 0.99 11.39
CA ILE A 407 -47.77 0.48 10.37
C ILE A 407 -48.11 0.93 8.93
N GLY A 408 -48.89 2.01 8.78
CA GLY A 408 -49.36 2.50 7.48
C GLY A 408 -50.63 1.79 6.99
N ASN A 409 -51.09 2.11 5.77
CA ASN A 409 -52.31 1.53 5.20
C ASN A 409 -52.08 0.06 4.79
N TYR A 410 -53.04 -0.81 5.11
CA TYR A 410 -53.10 -2.20 4.66
C TYR A 410 -54.52 -2.55 4.18
N ALA A 411 -54.63 -3.34 3.11
CA ALA A 411 -55.92 -3.77 2.58
C ALA A 411 -56.47 -4.91 3.46
N LYS A 412 -57.72 -4.78 3.93
CA LYS A 412 -58.41 -5.89 4.60
C LYS A 412 -58.89 -6.89 3.55
N ALA A 413 -58.60 -8.17 3.73
CA ALA A 413 -59.22 -9.21 2.92
C ALA A 413 -60.76 -9.12 3.07
N ALA A 414 -61.47 -9.23 1.94
CA ALA A 414 -62.93 -9.25 1.95
C ALA A 414 -63.42 -10.42 2.84
N PRO A 415 -64.46 -10.22 3.66
CA PRO A 415 -64.98 -11.30 4.49
C PRO A 415 -65.39 -12.46 3.59
N ALA A 416 -64.86 -13.66 3.86
CA ALA A 416 -65.32 -14.87 3.22
C ALA A 416 -66.83 -14.98 3.43
N SER A 417 -67.58 -15.01 2.34
CA SER A 417 -69.03 -15.19 2.36
C SER A 417 -69.34 -16.60 2.89
N SER A 418 -69.87 -16.63 4.12
CA SER A 418 -70.64 -17.68 4.82
C SER A 418 -70.14 -19.12 4.73
#